data_AF-A0A6V7J6G7-F1
#
_entry.id   AF-A0A6V7J6G7-F1
#
_cell.length_a   1.000
_cell.length_b   1.000
_cell.length_c   1.000
_cell.angle_alpha   90.00
_cell.angle_beta   90.00
_cell.angle_gamma   90.00
#
_symmetry.space_group_name_H-M   'P 1'
#
loop_
_entity.id
_entity.type
_entity.pdbx_description
1 polymer ?
#
loop_
_entity_poly.entity_id
_entity_poly.type
_entity_poly.pdbx_seq_one_letter_code
_entity_poly.pdbx_strand_id
1 'polypeptide(L)'
;WEWASATNLECLGICHGIIGKIEQTSFMEPRLMLIKDISTVGELYGNRTVYKIKSVAFLHIGSENTDLGLMPCKKHGGMSKISMGSSMDGQKTGFMKTWGTIKSATNSIKNTTQQAAAIATSQVKSTVIKRSGGKDKEKFEKRIIEELNKIFGETDSFFFCKTGDITNSLQRQRQNLMKMKEKGENEKPLWQMVDDRFFWNKHMLRDIINLD
;
A
#
# COMPACT_ATOMS: atom_id res chain seq x y z
N TRP A 1 11.62 -0.25 23.60
CA TRP A 1 10.70 0.55 22.78
C TRP A 1 9.66 1.16 23.70
N GLU A 2 9.89 2.39 24.15
CA GLU A 2 8.96 3.13 25.01
C GLU A 2 7.95 3.88 24.14
N TRP A 3 6.68 3.47 24.18
CA TRP A 3 5.59 4.16 23.48
C TRP A 3 5.29 5.53 24.10
N ALA A 4 5.86 5.80 25.28
CA ALA A 4 5.74 7.05 26.02
C ALA A 4 6.49 8.23 25.37
N SER A 5 7.41 7.99 24.43
CA SER A 5 8.13 9.05 23.69
C SER A 5 7.58 9.32 22.29
N ALA A 6 6.53 8.60 21.86
CA ALA A 6 5.90 8.83 20.57
C ALA A 6 5.04 10.10 20.61
N THR A 7 5.63 11.24 20.25
CA THR A 7 4.97 12.55 20.29
C THR A 7 3.98 12.78 19.15
N ASN A 8 4.07 12.00 18.07
CA ASN A 8 3.26 12.17 16.85
C ASN A 8 2.63 10.85 16.40
N LEU A 9 1.59 10.40 17.11
CA LEU A 9 0.80 9.24 16.68
C LEU A 9 -0.17 9.65 15.56
N GLU A 10 0.12 9.22 14.33
CA GLU A 10 -0.79 9.38 13.19
C GLU A 10 -1.58 8.09 12.94
N CYS A 11 -2.90 8.21 12.82
CA CYS A 11 -3.74 7.09 12.43
C CYS A 11 -3.81 6.98 10.91
N LEU A 12 -3.19 5.93 10.35
CA LEU A 12 -3.14 5.69 8.90
C LEU A 12 -4.40 5.00 8.34
N GLY A 13 -5.31 4.56 9.21
CA GLY A 13 -6.55 3.86 8.85
C GLY A 13 -6.62 2.41 9.35
N ILE A 14 -7.57 1.66 8.80
CA ILE A 14 -7.84 0.25 9.12
C ILE A 14 -7.39 -0.61 7.93
N CYS A 15 -6.65 -1.67 8.22
CA CYS A 15 -6.33 -2.74 7.27
C CYS A 15 -6.90 -4.09 7.76
N HIS A 16 -7.04 -5.05 6.86
CA HIS A 16 -7.61 -6.36 7.17
C HIS A 16 -6.56 -7.41 7.58
N GLY A 17 -5.28 -7.11 7.37
CA GLY A 17 -4.16 -7.98 7.71
C GLY A 17 -2.86 -7.49 7.07
N ILE A 18 -1.76 -8.10 7.49
CA ILE A 18 -0.42 -7.89 6.93
C ILE A 18 -0.13 -9.06 6.00
N ILE A 19 0.25 -8.77 4.76
CA ILE A 19 0.71 -9.81 3.82
C ILE A 19 2.17 -10.14 4.11
N GLY A 20 2.99 -9.11 4.32
CA GLY A 20 4.39 -9.26 4.69
C GLY A 20 5.26 -8.14 4.11
N LYS A 21 6.57 -8.26 4.31
CA LYS A 21 7.56 -7.31 3.82
C LYS A 21 7.86 -7.60 2.35
N ILE A 22 7.92 -6.54 1.54
CA ILE A 22 8.52 -6.55 0.21
C ILE A 22 9.78 -5.69 0.25
N GLU A 23 10.86 -6.20 -0.30
CA GLU A 23 12.09 -5.45 -0.47
C GLU A 23 12.82 -5.95 -1.70
N GLN A 24 13.48 -5.04 -2.41
CA GLN A 24 14.44 -5.45 -3.42
C GLN A 24 15.63 -4.51 -3.36
N THR A 25 16.70 -5.00 -2.75
CA THR A 25 17.85 -4.23 -2.25
C THR A 25 18.48 -3.28 -3.27
N SER A 26 18.37 -3.57 -4.57
CA SER A 26 18.94 -2.73 -5.62
C SER A 26 18.05 -1.57 -6.06
N PHE A 27 16.73 -1.62 -5.84
CA PHE A 27 15.83 -0.62 -6.42
C PHE A 27 14.53 -0.32 -5.67
N MET A 28 14.20 -1.00 -4.58
CA MET A 28 13.07 -0.62 -3.71
C MET A 28 13.49 -0.59 -2.25
N GLU A 29 13.06 0.45 -1.54
CA GLU A 29 13.12 0.46 -0.08
C GLU A 29 12.14 -0.55 0.52
N PRO A 30 12.43 -1.11 1.71
CA PRO A 30 11.53 -2.04 2.38
C PRO A 30 10.16 -1.42 2.64
N ARG A 31 9.11 -2.11 2.19
CA ARG A 31 7.71 -1.73 2.39
C ARG A 31 6.96 -2.89 3.03
N LEU A 32 6.02 -2.57 3.92
CA LEU A 32 5.07 -3.54 4.44
C LEU A 32 3.82 -3.54 3.55
N MET A 33 3.47 -4.70 3.01
CA MET A 33 2.29 -4.87 2.18
C MET A 33 1.09 -5.25 3.05
N LEU A 34 0.02 -4.47 2.95
CA LEU A 34 -1.19 -4.55 3.76
C LEU A 34 -2.38 -4.98 2.92
N ILE A 35 -3.31 -5.73 3.52
CA ILE A 35 -4.61 -6.03 2.92
C ILE A 35 -5.51 -4.82 3.11
N LYS A 36 -5.80 -4.11 2.02
CA LYS A 36 -6.59 -2.88 2.04
C LYS A 36 -8.08 -3.19 1.99
N ASP A 37 -8.53 -3.92 0.96
CA ASP A 37 -9.93 -4.30 0.79
C ASP A 37 -10.08 -5.82 0.64
N ILE A 38 -11.22 -6.35 1.10
CA ILE A 38 -11.57 -7.77 1.00
C ILE A 38 -13.03 -7.95 0.58
N SER A 39 -13.35 -9.12 0.04
CA SER A 39 -14.72 -9.59 -0.17
C SER A 39 -14.92 -10.96 0.45
N THR A 40 -16.04 -11.19 1.15
CA THR A 40 -16.43 -12.52 1.63
C THR A 40 -16.77 -13.42 0.45
N VAL A 41 -16.26 -14.65 0.43
CA VAL A 41 -16.52 -15.62 -0.65
C VAL A 41 -17.28 -16.86 -0.19
N GLY A 42 -17.29 -17.13 1.11
CA GLY A 42 -18.05 -18.24 1.68
C GLY A 42 -17.69 -18.51 3.12
N GLU A 43 -18.29 -19.55 3.67
CA GLU A 43 -18.06 -20.01 5.04
C GLU A 43 -17.71 -21.49 5.05
N LEU A 44 -16.69 -21.83 5.83
CA LEU A 44 -16.31 -23.20 6.14
C LEU A 44 -16.99 -23.66 7.43
N TYR A 45 -16.97 -24.97 7.66
CA TYR A 45 -17.49 -25.58 8.88
C TYR A 45 -16.94 -24.87 10.15
N GLY A 46 -17.83 -24.61 11.10
CA GLY A 46 -17.51 -23.90 12.34
C GLY A 46 -17.52 -22.37 12.20
N ASN A 47 -18.37 -21.82 11.32
CA ASN A 47 -18.55 -20.38 11.10
C ASN A 47 -17.24 -19.65 10.76
N ARG A 48 -16.40 -20.30 9.96
CA ARG A 48 -15.11 -19.75 9.54
C ARG A 48 -15.26 -19.10 8.18
N THR A 49 -15.33 -17.78 8.17
CA THR A 49 -15.48 -17.00 6.93
C THR A 49 -14.19 -16.99 6.13
N VAL A 50 -14.29 -17.28 4.83
CA VAL A 50 -13.20 -17.15 3.86
C VAL A 50 -13.34 -15.82 3.14
N TYR A 51 -12.22 -15.12 3.06
CA TYR A 51 -12.11 -13.81 2.42
C TYR A 51 -11.21 -13.91 1.20
N LYS A 52 -11.60 -13.19 0.16
CA LYS A 52 -10.76 -12.88 -1.01
C LYS A 52 -10.18 -11.48 -0.86
N ILE A 53 -8.90 -11.33 -1.15
CA ILE A 53 -8.23 -10.02 -1.19
C ILE A 53 -8.69 -9.29 -2.46
N LYS A 54 -9.09 -8.02 -2.31
CA LYS A 54 -9.54 -7.15 -3.41
C LYS A 54 -8.57 -6.05 -3.76
N SER A 55 -7.77 -5.60 -2.79
CA SER A 55 -6.74 -4.59 -3.02
C SER A 55 -5.69 -4.64 -1.92
N VAL A 56 -4.52 -4.08 -2.19
CA VAL A 56 -3.41 -3.97 -1.25
C VAL A 56 -2.97 -2.52 -1.10
N ALA A 57 -2.28 -2.22 0.00
CA ALA A 57 -1.62 -0.95 0.25
C ALA A 57 -0.16 -1.18 0.67
N PHE A 58 0.70 -0.19 0.46
CA PHE A 58 2.14 -0.29 0.68
C PHE A 58 2.60 0.76 1.68
N LEU A 59 2.96 0.31 2.87
CA LEU A 59 3.47 1.16 3.95
C LEU A 59 5.00 1.20 3.87
N HIS A 60 5.58 2.39 3.75
CA HIS A 60 7.03 2.57 3.80
C HIS A 60 7.53 2.43 5.24
N ILE A 61 8.63 1.70 5.43
CA ILE A 61 9.25 1.54 6.75
C ILE A 61 10.28 2.66 6.92
N GLY A 62 10.08 3.54 7.90
CA GLY A 62 11.04 4.61 8.24
C GLY A 62 10.89 5.93 7.45
N SER A 63 9.91 6.00 6.55
CA SER A 63 9.57 7.22 5.79
C SER A 63 8.12 7.64 6.09
N GLU A 64 7.82 8.92 5.91
CA GLU A 64 6.46 9.46 6.07
C GLU A 64 5.48 8.76 5.10
N ASN A 65 4.32 8.35 5.62
CA ASN A 65 3.27 7.70 4.83
C ASN A 65 2.05 8.60 4.77
N THR A 66 1.85 9.27 3.63
CA THR A 66 0.63 10.04 3.36
C THR A 66 -0.28 9.27 2.42
N ASP A 67 -1.56 9.17 2.81
CA ASP A 67 -2.66 8.67 1.98
C ASP A 67 -2.44 7.26 1.41
N LEU A 68 -2.47 6.26 2.29
CA LEU A 68 -2.48 4.84 1.89
C LEU A 68 -3.84 4.40 1.31
N GLY A 69 -4.82 5.29 1.28
CA GLY A 69 -6.20 4.98 0.90
C GLY A 69 -6.83 3.87 1.73
N LEU A 70 -6.40 3.69 2.99
CA LEU A 70 -7.01 2.74 3.92
C LEU A 70 -8.34 3.29 4.44
N MET A 71 -9.22 2.40 4.90
CA MET A 71 -10.49 2.80 5.49
C MET A 71 -10.28 3.66 6.74
N PRO A 72 -11.02 4.77 6.92
CA PRO A 72 -10.82 5.65 8.06
C PRO A 72 -11.12 4.92 9.38
N CYS A 73 -10.28 5.17 10.38
CA CYS A 73 -10.51 4.65 11.71
C CYS A 73 -11.69 5.38 12.37
N LYS A 74 -12.70 4.63 12.82
CA LYS A 74 -13.87 5.19 13.51
C LYS A 74 -13.51 5.94 14.81
N LYS A 75 -12.41 5.56 15.46
CA LYS A 75 -11.95 6.18 16.72
C LYS A 75 -11.24 7.51 16.51
N HIS A 76 -10.62 7.70 15.35
CA HIS A 76 -9.79 8.88 15.03
C HIS A 76 -10.35 9.62 13.82
N GLY A 77 -11.69 9.63 13.70
CA GLY A 77 -12.49 9.96 12.53
C GLY A 77 -11.82 10.85 11.49
N GLY A 78 -11.52 10.28 10.32
CA GLY A 78 -11.39 10.95 9.02
C GLY A 78 -10.66 12.29 8.99
N MET A 79 -9.67 12.52 9.85
CA MET A 79 -8.98 13.80 9.92
C MET A 79 -7.89 13.84 8.85
N SER A 80 -8.30 13.81 7.58
CA SER A 80 -7.47 14.29 6.49
C SER A 80 -7.14 15.75 6.80
N LYS A 81 -5.90 15.97 7.25
CA LYS A 81 -5.18 17.24 7.43
C LYS A 81 -5.98 18.48 6.96
N ILE A 82 -6.73 19.11 7.88
CA ILE A 82 -6.98 20.55 7.75
C ILE A 82 -5.63 21.20 8.09
N SER A 83 -4.88 21.61 7.06
CA SER A 83 -3.76 22.50 7.27
C SER A 83 -4.30 23.77 7.91
N MET A 84 -3.83 24.09 9.10
CA MET A 84 -4.13 25.32 9.82
C MET A 84 -3.52 26.49 9.05
N GLY A 85 -4.22 26.94 8.01
CA GLY A 85 -4.06 28.24 7.39
C GLY A 85 -4.84 29.25 8.21
N SER A 86 -4.13 30.24 8.72
CA SER A 86 -4.58 31.33 9.58
C SER A 86 -5.99 31.83 9.27
N SER A 87 -6.86 31.76 10.27
CA SER A 87 -8.12 32.48 10.29
C SER A 87 -7.82 33.96 10.55
N MET A 88 -7.85 34.76 9.48
CA MET A 88 -8.05 36.21 9.54
C MET A 88 -9.31 36.49 8.71
N ASP A 89 -10.35 36.84 9.45
CA ASP A 89 -11.41 37.83 9.20
C ASP A 89 -11.95 38.08 7.77
N GLY A 90 -13.27 38.26 7.68
CA GLY A 90 -13.90 39.00 6.57
C GLY A 90 -14.84 38.22 5.64
N GLN A 91 -16.11 38.18 6.03
CA GLN A 91 -17.32 38.35 5.19
C GLN A 91 -17.41 37.66 3.80
N LYS A 92 -18.27 36.64 3.73
CA LYS A 92 -18.84 36.12 2.48
C LYS A 92 -20.09 36.92 2.09
N THR A 93 -20.06 37.60 0.94
CA THR A 93 -21.26 37.75 0.09
C THR A 93 -20.90 37.59 -1.39
N GLY A 94 -21.65 36.70 -2.03
CA GLY A 94 -21.96 36.56 -3.47
C GLY A 94 -20.90 36.86 -4.54
N PHE A 95 -20.66 35.90 -5.43
CA PHE A 95 -21.10 36.01 -6.83
C PHE A 95 -20.92 34.66 -7.54
N MET A 96 -22.05 34.10 -8.01
CA MET A 96 -22.09 33.03 -9.00
C MET A 96 -21.89 33.63 -10.40
N LYS A 97 -21.28 32.85 -11.30
CA LYS A 97 -21.71 32.51 -12.68
C LYS A 97 -20.58 32.54 -13.72
N THR A 98 -20.38 31.36 -14.29
CA THR A 98 -19.92 31.02 -15.64
C THR A 98 -20.63 31.84 -16.74
N TRP A 99 -19.94 32.26 -17.81
CA TRP A 99 -20.28 32.06 -19.25
C TRP A 99 -19.42 32.91 -20.22
N GLY A 100 -18.60 32.24 -21.05
CA GLY A 100 -18.44 32.42 -22.51
C GLY A 100 -17.80 33.67 -23.17
N THR A 101 -16.89 33.37 -24.12
CA THR A 101 -16.70 34.01 -25.46
C THR A 101 -16.07 35.43 -25.44
N ILE A 102 -14.98 35.76 -26.14
CA ILE A 102 -14.86 35.98 -27.60
C ILE A 102 -13.38 36.28 -27.99
N LYS A 103 -12.89 35.50 -28.98
CA LYS A 103 -12.08 35.80 -30.20
C LYS A 103 -10.76 36.60 -30.17
N SER A 104 -9.77 35.95 -30.80
CA SER A 104 -8.80 36.43 -31.80
C SER A 104 -8.33 37.90 -31.81
N ALA A 105 -7.02 38.06 -31.70
CA ALA A 105 -6.29 39.02 -32.53
C ALA A 105 -4.90 38.46 -32.88
N THR A 106 -4.76 38.13 -34.16
CA THR A 106 -3.50 37.93 -34.87
C THR A 106 -2.65 39.20 -34.75
N ASN A 107 -1.38 39.08 -34.35
CA ASN A 107 -0.34 39.94 -34.89
C ASN A 107 0.99 39.19 -34.88
N SER A 108 1.52 39.07 -36.09
CA SER A 108 2.69 38.28 -36.41
C SER A 108 3.95 39.14 -36.36
N ILE A 109 5.04 38.53 -35.91
CA ILE A 109 6.44 38.74 -36.32
C ILE A 109 7.10 40.03 -35.81
N LYS A 110 8.13 39.84 -34.95
CA LYS A 110 9.55 40.17 -35.19
C LYS A 110 10.31 40.24 -33.85
N ASN A 111 10.81 39.10 -33.36
CA ASN A 111 12.09 38.94 -32.64
C ASN A 111 12.31 37.49 -32.14
N THR A 112 12.23 36.53 -33.08
CA THR A 112 13.08 35.34 -33.08
C THR A 112 14.51 35.87 -33.20
N THR A 113 15.44 35.68 -32.24
CA THR A 113 16.36 34.53 -32.22
C THR A 113 17.12 34.45 -30.87
N GLN A 114 17.02 35.44 -29.96
CA GLN A 114 17.80 35.45 -28.71
C GLN A 114 17.15 34.70 -27.54
N GLN A 115 15.82 34.59 -27.51
CA GLN A 115 15.13 33.90 -26.41
C GLN A 115 15.10 32.37 -26.57
N ALA A 116 15.17 31.85 -27.80
CA ALA A 116 15.24 30.41 -28.03
C ALA A 116 16.60 29.80 -27.60
N ALA A 117 17.70 30.55 -27.74
CA ALA A 117 19.04 30.11 -27.32
C ALA A 117 19.19 30.07 -25.79
N ALA A 118 18.54 30.97 -25.05
CA ALA A 118 18.56 30.99 -23.58
C ALA A 118 17.76 29.83 -22.94
N ILE A 119 16.71 29.35 -23.63
CA ILE A 119 15.93 28.18 -23.19
C ILE A 119 16.66 26.88 -23.54
N ALA A 120 17.46 26.86 -24.61
CA ALA A 120 18.23 25.67 -25.04
C ALA A 120 19.60 25.50 -24.33
N THR A 121 20.24 26.57 -23.84
CA THR A 121 21.60 26.49 -23.25
C THR A 121 21.64 26.26 -21.73
N SER A 122 20.52 26.43 -21.03
CA SER A 122 20.40 26.14 -19.59
C SER A 122 20.11 24.65 -19.31
N GLN A 123 19.89 23.82 -20.33
CA GLN A 123 19.55 22.39 -20.20
C GLN A 123 20.72 21.41 -20.26
N VAL A 124 21.98 21.84 -20.45
CA VAL A 124 23.07 20.90 -20.78
C VAL A 124 24.20 20.81 -19.73
N LYS A 125 24.17 21.54 -18.60
CA LYS A 125 25.34 21.55 -17.68
C LYS A 125 25.14 21.15 -16.21
N SER A 126 24.01 20.56 -15.85
CA SER A 126 23.78 20.05 -14.48
C SER A 126 23.05 18.71 -14.41
N THR A 127 23.07 17.92 -15.49
CA THR A 127 22.24 16.72 -15.65
C THR A 127 22.99 15.39 -15.83
N VAL A 128 24.30 15.38 -16.07
CA VAL A 128 24.95 14.17 -16.61
C VAL A 128 25.69 13.29 -15.59
N ILE A 129 25.97 13.75 -14.36
CA ILE A 129 26.86 12.98 -13.46
C ILE A 129 26.13 12.23 -12.32
N LYS A 130 24.81 12.44 -12.13
CA LYS A 130 24.03 11.74 -11.06
C LYS A 130 22.61 11.27 -11.46
N ARG A 131 22.18 11.37 -12.73
CA ARG A 131 20.74 11.23 -13.10
C ARG A 131 20.32 9.93 -13.79
N SER A 132 21.25 9.03 -14.13
CA SER A 132 20.91 7.80 -14.87
C SER A 132 20.33 6.70 -13.95
N GLY A 133 21.04 6.35 -12.86
CA GLY A 133 20.61 5.24 -11.99
C GLY A 133 19.36 5.50 -11.15
N GLY A 134 19.11 6.76 -10.74
CA GLY A 134 17.96 7.12 -9.90
C GLY A 134 16.61 7.09 -10.63
N LYS A 135 16.59 7.52 -11.90
CA LYS A 135 15.36 7.52 -12.71
C LYS A 135 14.91 6.12 -13.08
N ASP A 136 15.86 5.24 -13.41
CA ASP A 136 15.54 3.85 -13.72
C ASP A 136 15.04 3.12 -12.48
N LYS A 137 15.68 3.35 -11.31
CA LYS A 137 15.24 2.84 -10.01
C LYS A 137 13.77 3.17 -9.72
N GLU A 138 13.40 4.45 -9.81
CA GLU A 138 12.02 4.91 -9.59
C GLU A 138 11.03 4.26 -10.57
N LYS A 139 11.42 4.12 -11.84
CA LYS A 139 10.59 3.45 -12.86
C LYS A 139 10.38 1.97 -12.56
N PHE A 140 11.41 1.25 -12.11
CA PHE A 140 11.31 -0.16 -11.72
C PHE A 140 10.43 -0.35 -10.49
N GLU A 141 10.64 0.47 -9.46
CA GLU A 141 9.83 0.48 -8.25
C GLU A 141 8.35 0.71 -8.57
N LYS A 142 8.06 1.76 -9.35
CA LYS A 142 6.69 2.05 -9.80
C LYS A 142 6.06 0.86 -10.53
N ARG A 143 6.81 0.24 -11.46
CA ARG A 143 6.32 -0.94 -12.20
C ARG A 143 6.00 -2.11 -11.27
N ILE A 144 6.82 -2.38 -10.26
CA ILE A 144 6.58 -3.48 -9.32
C ILE A 144 5.32 -3.22 -8.50
N ILE A 145 5.16 -2.00 -7.99
CA ILE A 145 3.96 -1.61 -7.25
C ILE A 145 2.71 -1.72 -8.13
N GLU A 146 2.77 -1.28 -9.38
CA GLU A 146 1.66 -1.42 -10.35
C GLU A 146 1.32 -2.89 -10.61
N GLU A 147 2.31 -3.75 -10.86
CA GLU A 147 2.06 -5.16 -11.12
C GLU A 147 1.55 -5.90 -9.88
N LEU A 148 2.05 -5.59 -8.68
CA LEU A 148 1.50 -6.13 -7.44
C LEU A 148 0.04 -5.71 -7.25
N ASN A 149 -0.30 -4.44 -7.50
CA ASN A 149 -1.70 -3.99 -7.44
C ASN A 149 -2.60 -4.77 -8.42
N LYS A 150 -2.16 -5.00 -9.65
CA LYS A 150 -2.92 -5.80 -10.62
C LYS A 150 -3.06 -7.25 -10.17
N ILE A 151 -1.98 -7.87 -9.70
CA ILE A 151 -1.98 -9.25 -9.21
C ILE A 151 -3.02 -9.42 -8.10
N PHE A 152 -3.06 -8.53 -7.11
CA PHE A 152 -4.03 -8.63 -6.00
C PHE A 152 -5.42 -8.09 -6.34
N GLY A 153 -5.56 -7.17 -7.29
CA GLY A 153 -6.82 -6.52 -7.64
C GLY A 153 -7.62 -7.21 -8.75
N GLU A 154 -6.95 -7.80 -9.73
CA GLU A 154 -7.56 -8.24 -11.00
C GLU A 154 -7.60 -9.76 -11.15
N THR A 155 -6.69 -10.51 -10.51
CA THR A 155 -6.59 -11.97 -10.70
C THR A 155 -7.56 -12.79 -9.86
N ASP A 156 -8.22 -12.17 -8.87
CA ASP A 156 -9.14 -12.83 -7.94
C ASP A 156 -8.56 -14.13 -7.29
N SER A 157 -7.23 -14.19 -7.11
CA SER A 157 -6.52 -15.43 -6.80
C SER A 157 -6.10 -15.62 -5.33
N PHE A 158 -6.18 -14.58 -4.50
CA PHE A 158 -5.65 -14.62 -3.13
C PHE A 158 -6.76 -14.69 -2.09
N PHE A 159 -6.70 -15.74 -1.28
CA PHE A 159 -7.70 -16.05 -0.25
C PHE A 159 -7.05 -16.25 1.11
N PHE A 160 -7.79 -15.94 2.16
CA PHE A 160 -7.39 -16.23 3.53
C PHE A 160 -8.61 -16.43 4.44
N CYS A 161 -8.38 -17.08 5.58
CA CYS A 161 -9.34 -17.16 6.67
C CYS A 161 -8.65 -16.70 7.95
N LYS A 162 -9.34 -15.88 8.77
CA LYS A 162 -8.74 -15.33 9.99
C LYS A 162 -8.65 -16.34 11.14
N THR A 163 -9.58 -17.29 11.16
CA THR A 163 -9.82 -18.21 12.29
C THR A 163 -9.69 -19.67 11.87
N GLY A 164 -9.14 -19.93 10.68
CA GLY A 164 -9.08 -21.25 10.09
C GLY A 164 -7.93 -21.38 9.10
N ASP A 165 -7.49 -22.61 8.94
CA ASP A 165 -6.53 -22.98 7.91
C ASP A 165 -7.27 -23.34 6.62
N ILE A 166 -6.84 -22.77 5.50
CA ILE A 166 -7.35 -23.08 4.15
C ILE A 166 -6.26 -23.66 3.24
N THR A 167 -5.06 -23.86 3.77
CA THR A 167 -3.91 -24.44 3.05
C THR A 167 -3.97 -25.97 3.06
N ASN A 168 -4.57 -26.58 4.10
CA ASN A 168 -4.82 -28.01 4.16
C ASN A 168 -6.30 -28.34 3.85
N SER A 169 -6.53 -29.55 3.34
CA SER A 169 -7.89 -30.11 3.29
C SER A 169 -8.41 -30.45 4.70
N LEU A 170 -9.73 -30.49 4.88
CA LEU A 170 -10.36 -30.88 6.15
C LEU A 170 -9.90 -32.26 6.65
N GLN A 171 -9.68 -33.20 5.72
CA GLN A 171 -9.16 -34.54 6.04
C GLN A 171 -7.75 -34.46 6.64
N ARG A 172 -6.86 -33.67 6.04
CA ARG A 172 -5.49 -33.49 6.50
C ARG A 172 -5.43 -32.76 7.84
N GLN A 173 -6.26 -31.73 8.04
CA GLN A 173 -6.41 -31.05 9.32
C GLN A 173 -6.82 -32.02 10.42
N ARG A 174 -7.85 -32.84 10.18
CA ARG A 174 -8.32 -33.84 11.16
C ARG A 174 -7.23 -34.86 11.50
N GLN A 175 -6.50 -35.34 10.49
CA GLN A 175 -5.40 -36.27 10.71
C GLN A 175 -4.27 -35.65 11.54
N ASN A 176 -3.89 -34.40 11.26
CA ASN A 176 -2.87 -33.69 12.02
C ASN A 176 -3.30 -33.49 13.48
N LEU A 177 -4.55 -33.08 13.70
CA LEU A 177 -5.15 -32.94 15.03
C LEU A 177 -5.14 -34.25 15.83
N MET A 178 -5.48 -35.37 15.20
CA MET A 178 -5.43 -36.69 15.85
C MET A 178 -3.99 -37.07 16.23
N LYS A 179 -3.03 -36.92 15.30
CA LYS A 179 -1.62 -37.20 15.56
C LYS A 179 -1.02 -36.34 16.68
N MET A 180 -1.38 -35.05 16.74
CA MET A 180 -0.92 -34.17 17.82
C MET A 180 -1.49 -34.60 19.18
N LYS A 181 -2.77 -34.99 19.24
CA LYS A 181 -3.39 -35.51 20.46
C LYS A 181 -2.75 -36.81 20.93
N GLU A 182 -2.47 -37.74 20.01
CA GLU A 182 -1.79 -39.01 20.33
C GLU A 182 -0.38 -38.80 20.89
N LYS A 183 0.33 -37.78 20.40
CA LYS A 183 1.68 -37.43 20.86
C LYS A 183 1.70 -36.54 22.10
N GLY A 184 0.54 -36.12 22.61
CA GLY A 184 0.47 -35.16 23.72
C GLY A 184 1.09 -33.80 23.40
N GLU A 185 1.15 -33.41 22.12
CA GLU A 185 1.70 -32.11 21.72
C GLU A 185 0.71 -30.98 22.04
N ASN A 186 1.21 -29.86 22.57
CA ASN A 186 0.43 -28.65 22.78
C ASN A 186 -0.04 -28.03 21.45
N GLU A 187 -1.11 -27.24 21.51
CA GLU A 187 -1.65 -26.53 20.35
C GLU A 187 -0.61 -25.56 19.80
N LYS A 188 -0.20 -25.76 18.55
CA LYS A 188 0.76 -24.90 17.85
C LYS A 188 0.03 -23.72 17.22
N PRO A 189 0.69 -22.57 17.05
CA PRO A 189 0.11 -21.47 16.30
C PRO A 189 -0.21 -21.90 14.86
N LEU A 190 -1.27 -21.32 14.30
CA LEU A 190 -1.82 -21.71 12.99
C LEU A 190 -0.75 -21.78 11.89
N TRP A 191 0.17 -20.81 11.86
CA TRP A 191 1.22 -20.69 10.85
C TRP A 191 2.24 -21.86 10.88
N GLN A 192 2.33 -22.61 11.98
CA GLN A 192 3.17 -23.82 12.06
C GLN A 192 2.42 -25.08 11.59
N MET A 193 1.11 -25.00 11.40
CA MET A 193 0.24 -26.13 11.06
C MET A 193 -0.23 -26.11 9.60
N VAL A 194 0.00 -25.00 8.89
CA VAL A 194 -0.35 -24.84 7.47
C VAL A 194 0.49 -25.73 6.55
N ASP A 195 -0.05 -26.05 5.38
CA ASP A 195 0.69 -26.72 4.31
C ASP A 195 1.57 -25.71 3.58
N ASP A 196 2.88 -25.88 3.72
CA ASP A 196 3.89 -25.01 3.12
C ASP A 196 3.72 -24.80 1.61
N ARG A 197 3.16 -25.78 0.89
CA ARG A 197 2.95 -25.70 -0.56
C ARG A 197 1.90 -24.66 -0.96
N PHE A 198 1.01 -24.31 -0.03
CA PHE A 198 -0.08 -23.36 -0.23
C PHE A 198 0.06 -22.11 0.64
N PHE A 199 1.14 -22.00 1.43
CA PHE A 199 1.44 -20.82 2.24
C PHE A 199 2.13 -19.73 1.41
N TRP A 200 1.35 -19.10 0.53
CA TRP A 200 1.83 -18.22 -0.55
C TRP A 200 2.66 -17.01 -0.09
N ASN A 201 2.41 -16.45 1.10
CA ASN A 201 3.18 -15.31 1.64
C ASN A 201 4.22 -15.69 2.71
N LYS A 202 4.52 -16.97 2.89
CA LYS A 202 5.48 -17.44 3.91
C LYS A 202 6.80 -16.65 3.88
N HIS A 203 7.37 -16.45 2.69
CA HIS A 203 8.64 -15.73 2.53
C HIS A 203 8.54 -14.25 2.88
N MET A 204 7.39 -13.62 2.63
CA MET A 204 7.17 -12.21 2.97
C MET A 204 7.02 -12.01 4.48
N LEU A 205 6.62 -13.06 5.21
CA LEU A 205 6.48 -13.08 6.66
C LEU A 205 7.72 -13.62 7.39
N ARG A 206 8.81 -13.93 6.67
CA ARG A 206 9.99 -14.60 7.24
C ARG A 206 10.52 -13.90 8.48
N ASP A 207 10.63 -12.58 8.42
CA ASP A 207 11.16 -11.80 9.55
C ASP A 207 10.25 -11.91 10.78
N ILE A 208 8.92 -11.97 10.60
CA ILE A 208 7.96 -12.15 11.71
C ILE A 208 8.03 -13.58 12.25
N ILE A 209 8.08 -14.58 11.36
CA ILE A 209 8.15 -16.00 11.73
C ILE A 209 9.42 -16.30 12.53
N ASN A 210 10.52 -15.62 12.24
CA ASN A 210 11.80 -15.82 12.91
C ASN A 210 11.93 -15.03 14.24
N LEU A 211 10.93 -14.24 14.63
CA LEU A 211 10.91 -13.59 15.95
C LEU A 211 10.46 -14.54 17.07
N ASP A 212 9.71 -15.60 16.71
CA ASP A 212 9.35 -16.71 17.60
C ASP A 212 10.51 -17.72 17.70
#